data_AF-A0A7S3H1M4-F1
#
_entry.id   AF-A0A7S3H1M4-F1
#
_cell.length_a   1.000
_cell.length_b   1.000
_cell.length_c   1.000
_cell.angle_alpha   90.00
_cell.angle_beta   90.00
_cell.angle_gamma   90.00
#
_symmetry.space_group_name_H-M   'P 1'
#
loop_
_entity.id
_entity.type
_entity.pdbx_description
1 polymer ?
#
loop_
_entity_poly.entity_id
_entity_poly.type
_entity_poly.pdbx_seq_one_letter_code
_entity_poly.pdbx_strand_id
1 'polypeptide(L)'
;MNEKSTTEESVKLPYELKPFYLNIVLLNKDEIVTAKATEKAGKGLFGRVAAYGATHLVSDEKVLGKISEKLVENVGSAVSVMGIEASLLKVFAQGAYVVIRVQVQEVDKLKLLHKAKGIEFASSFEVLLNSIDKLGLADTAGEKIDRKIKDHIQEGMMKKFGEVIPEKLAENGVSVDCHV
;
A
#
# COMPACT_ATOMS: atom_id res chain seq x y z
N MET A 1 9.28 14.28 42.45
CA MET A 1 8.01 14.40 41.72
C MET A 1 8.37 14.51 40.25
N ASN A 2 8.03 13.49 39.44
CA ASN A 2 8.36 13.44 38.01
C ASN A 2 7.27 14.18 37.22
N GLU A 3 7.65 15.25 36.54
CA GLU A 3 6.85 15.86 35.48
C GLU A 3 6.89 14.93 34.24
N LYS A 4 5.78 14.25 33.97
CA LYS A 4 5.57 13.61 32.67
C LYS A 4 5.19 14.69 31.67
N SER A 5 6.17 15.11 30.88
CA SER A 5 5.96 15.81 29.61
C SER A 5 5.02 14.98 28.74
N THR A 6 3.81 15.49 28.55
CA THR A 6 2.82 14.92 27.64
C THR A 6 3.13 15.52 26.28
N THR A 7 3.72 14.72 25.40
CA THR A 7 4.01 15.10 24.02
C THR A 7 2.68 15.26 23.30
N GLU A 8 2.31 16.49 22.96
CA GLU A 8 1.18 16.76 22.07
C GLU A 8 1.51 16.17 20.69
N GLU A 9 0.88 15.04 20.35
CA GLU A 9 0.86 14.55 18.98
C GLU A 9 0.13 15.58 18.11
N SER A 10 0.91 16.35 17.34
CA SER A 10 0.38 17.23 16.30
C SER A 10 -0.42 16.38 15.32
N VAL A 11 -1.74 16.55 15.30
CA VAL A 11 -2.62 15.90 14.32
C VAL A 11 -2.25 16.44 12.93
N LYS A 12 -1.39 15.71 12.21
CA LYS A 12 -1.09 16.01 10.80
C LYS A 12 -2.37 15.81 10.02
N LEU A 13 -2.88 16.89 9.41
CA LEU A 13 -3.99 16.79 8.47
C LEU A 13 -3.55 15.94 7.28
N PRO A 14 -4.39 15.02 6.79
CA PRO A 14 -4.04 14.17 5.68
C PRO A 14 -3.71 15.03 4.46
N TYR A 15 -2.62 14.68 3.77
CA TYR A 15 -2.33 15.23 2.46
C TYR A 15 -3.59 15.15 1.57
N GLU A 16 -3.96 16.26 0.93
CA GLU A 16 -5.20 16.40 0.16
C GLU A 16 -5.17 15.59 -1.16
N LEU A 17 -5.07 14.28 -1.05
CA LEU A 17 -5.31 13.33 -2.11
C LEU A 17 -6.54 12.52 -1.77
N LYS A 18 -7.40 12.35 -2.78
CA LYS A 18 -8.57 11.50 -2.62
C LYS A 18 -8.10 10.06 -2.39
N PRO A 19 -8.69 9.34 -1.43
CA PRO A 19 -8.40 7.92 -1.27
C PRO A 19 -8.78 7.17 -2.55
N PHE A 20 -8.05 6.12 -2.83
CA PHE A 20 -8.37 5.16 -3.90
C PHE A 20 -8.46 3.75 -3.35
N TYR A 21 -9.00 2.83 -4.14
CA TYR A 21 -9.28 1.47 -3.70
C TYR A 21 -8.55 0.47 -4.57
N LEU A 22 -7.83 -0.44 -3.93
CA LEU A 22 -7.22 -1.59 -4.58
C LEU A 22 -8.18 -2.76 -4.46
N ASN A 23 -8.64 -3.26 -5.60
CA ASN A 23 -9.50 -4.42 -5.72
C ASN A 23 -8.63 -5.62 -6.11
N ILE A 24 -8.56 -6.60 -5.22
CA ILE A 24 -7.58 -7.69 -5.32
C ILE A 24 -8.33 -9.01 -5.34
N VAL A 25 -8.12 -9.80 -6.39
CA VAL A 25 -8.68 -11.15 -6.55
C VAL A 25 -7.55 -12.16 -6.40
N LEU A 26 -7.67 -13.07 -5.43
CA LEU A 26 -6.75 -14.20 -5.27
C LEU A 26 -7.07 -15.28 -6.30
N LEU A 27 -6.13 -15.57 -7.19
CA LEU A 27 -6.33 -16.50 -8.30
C LEU A 27 -6.07 -17.96 -7.89
N ASN A 28 -5.18 -18.20 -6.92
CA ASN A 28 -4.79 -19.54 -6.47
C ASN A 28 -5.16 -19.82 -5.01
N LYS A 29 -6.33 -19.33 -4.59
CA LYS A 29 -6.83 -19.46 -3.20
C LYS A 29 -6.77 -20.91 -2.70
N ASP A 30 -7.32 -21.86 -3.45
CA ASP A 30 -7.44 -23.26 -3.02
C ASP A 30 -6.07 -23.94 -2.87
N GLU A 31 -5.11 -23.59 -3.72
CA GLU A 31 -3.74 -24.08 -3.63
C GLU A 31 -3.05 -23.57 -2.35
N ILE A 32 -3.22 -22.29 -2.02
CA ILE A 32 -2.65 -21.70 -0.80
C ILE A 32 -3.27 -22.32 0.45
N VAL A 33 -4.61 -22.51 0.46
CA VAL A 33 -5.31 -23.15 1.57
C VAL A 33 -4.83 -24.59 1.74
N THR A 34 -4.73 -25.34 0.65
CA THR A 34 -4.26 -26.74 0.66
C THR A 34 -2.81 -26.85 1.13
N ALA A 35 -1.91 -25.98 0.66
CA ALA A 35 -0.52 -25.96 1.08
C ALA A 35 -0.38 -25.70 2.58
N LYS A 36 -1.11 -24.71 3.13
CA LYS A 36 -1.10 -24.40 4.56
C LYS A 36 -1.78 -25.46 5.43
N ALA A 37 -2.86 -26.07 4.93
CA ALA A 37 -3.51 -27.18 5.62
C ALA A 37 -2.58 -28.40 5.71
N THR A 38 -1.86 -28.70 4.63
CA THR A 38 -0.89 -29.81 4.56
C THR A 38 0.33 -29.57 5.46
N GLU A 39 0.83 -28.33 5.50
CA GLU A 39 1.91 -27.91 6.41
C GLU A 39 1.54 -28.14 7.87
N LYS A 40 0.29 -27.82 8.26
CA LYS A 40 -0.21 -27.98 9.63
C LYS A 40 -0.63 -29.41 9.99
N ALA A 41 -1.13 -30.19 9.04
CA ALA A 41 -1.66 -31.54 9.28
C ALA A 41 -0.57 -32.63 9.26
N GLY A 42 0.64 -32.33 8.78
CA GLY A 42 1.74 -33.29 8.72
C GLY A 42 1.61 -34.32 7.59
N LYS A 43 2.74 -34.89 7.14
CA LYS A 43 2.85 -35.76 5.94
C LYS A 43 2.41 -37.23 6.13
N GLY A 44 1.60 -37.54 7.15
CA GLY A 44 1.19 -38.91 7.47
C GLY A 44 -0.05 -39.39 6.69
N LEU A 45 -0.19 -40.72 6.52
CA LEU A 45 -1.35 -41.35 5.85
C LEU A 45 -2.70 -41.01 6.56
N PHE A 46 -2.66 -40.77 7.87
CA PHE A 46 -3.79 -40.26 8.67
C PHE A 46 -4.06 -38.74 8.49
N GLY A 47 -3.08 -37.98 8.00
CA GLY A 47 -3.21 -36.55 7.71
C GLY A 47 -4.08 -36.26 6.48
N ARG A 48 -4.19 -37.20 5.54
CA ARG A 48 -5.05 -37.05 4.35
C ARG A 48 -6.55 -37.04 4.66
N VAL A 49 -6.98 -37.79 5.67
CA VAL A 49 -8.39 -37.81 6.10
C VAL A 49 -8.70 -36.60 6.99
N ALA A 50 -7.74 -36.21 7.84
CA ALA A 50 -7.83 -34.98 8.63
C ALA A 50 -7.80 -33.70 7.76
N ALA A 51 -7.11 -33.71 6.62
CA ALA A 51 -7.05 -32.57 5.70
C ALA A 51 -8.42 -32.16 5.14
N TYR A 52 -9.34 -33.12 4.97
CA TYR A 52 -10.70 -32.84 4.47
C TYR A 52 -11.59 -32.16 5.52
N GLY A 53 -11.38 -32.43 6.82
CA GLY A 53 -12.03 -31.71 7.92
C GLY A 53 -11.28 -30.43 8.33
N ALA A 54 -9.95 -30.42 8.20
CA ALA A 54 -9.11 -29.28 8.53
C ALA A 54 -9.19 -28.14 7.51
N THR A 55 -9.53 -28.43 6.24
CA THR A 55 -9.86 -27.42 5.23
C THR A 55 -11.08 -26.58 5.61
N HIS A 56 -11.99 -27.09 6.44
CA HIS A 56 -13.06 -26.29 7.05
C HIS A 56 -12.62 -25.52 8.31
N LEU A 57 -11.64 -26.04 9.07
CA LEU A 57 -11.12 -25.39 10.29
C LEU A 57 -10.10 -24.28 10.03
N VAL A 58 -9.33 -24.39 8.95
CA VAL A 58 -8.59 -23.28 8.37
C VAL A 58 -9.58 -22.53 7.50
N SER A 59 -10.49 -21.78 8.15
CA SER A 59 -11.47 -20.99 7.42
C SER A 59 -10.75 -20.09 6.42
N ASP A 60 -11.31 -19.98 5.22
CA ASP A 60 -10.85 -19.09 4.17
C ASP A 60 -10.51 -17.70 4.74
N GLU A 61 -11.34 -17.21 5.66
CA GLU A 61 -11.16 -15.94 6.38
C GLU A 61 -9.82 -15.81 7.12
N LYS A 62 -9.30 -16.87 7.74
CA LYS A 62 -7.99 -16.80 8.43
C LYS A 62 -6.83 -16.76 7.45
N VAL A 63 -6.94 -17.44 6.31
CA VAL A 63 -5.91 -17.42 5.27
C VAL A 63 -5.92 -16.07 4.56
N LEU A 64 -7.10 -15.59 4.19
CA LEU A 64 -7.30 -14.27 3.59
C LEU A 64 -6.94 -13.13 4.54
N GLY A 65 -7.24 -13.25 5.83
CA GLY A 65 -6.78 -12.32 6.86
C GLY A 65 -5.27 -12.15 6.83
N LYS A 66 -4.53 -13.26 6.91
CA LYS A 66 -3.05 -13.24 6.86
C LYS A 66 -2.48 -12.76 5.53
N ILE A 67 -3.14 -13.07 4.41
CA ILE A 67 -2.71 -12.56 3.10
C ILE A 67 -2.96 -11.05 3.04
N SER A 68 -4.12 -10.57 3.49
CA SER A 68 -4.45 -9.15 3.52
C SER A 68 -3.53 -8.35 4.44
N GLU A 69 -3.16 -8.88 5.60
CA GLU A 69 -2.20 -8.28 6.53
C GLU A 69 -0.81 -8.17 5.88
N LYS A 70 -0.29 -9.27 5.32
CA LYS A 70 0.99 -9.27 4.60
C LYS A 70 0.99 -8.33 3.39
N LEU A 71 -0.14 -8.22 2.71
CA LEU A 71 -0.30 -7.34 1.56
C LEU A 71 -0.25 -5.87 2.02
N VAL A 72 -0.96 -5.52 3.10
CA VAL A 72 -0.87 -4.19 3.72
C VAL A 72 0.56 -3.87 4.15
N GLU A 73 1.26 -4.79 4.80
CA GLU A 73 2.65 -4.62 5.23
C GLU A 73 3.61 -4.43 4.03
N ASN A 74 3.55 -5.34 3.05
CA ASN A 74 4.42 -5.30 1.88
C ASN A 74 4.21 -4.01 1.07
N VAL A 75 2.96 -3.60 0.89
CA VAL A 75 2.65 -2.37 0.17
C VAL A 75 3.08 -1.13 0.94
N GLY A 76 2.81 -1.09 2.25
CA GLY A 76 3.28 -0.01 3.12
C GLY A 76 4.80 0.18 3.05
N SER A 77 5.56 -0.92 3.03
CA SER A 77 7.02 -0.87 2.88
C SER A 77 7.46 -0.35 1.49
N ALA A 78 6.80 -0.79 0.42
CA ALA A 78 7.13 -0.38 -0.95
C ALA A 78 6.91 1.12 -1.19
N VAL A 79 5.81 1.69 -0.67
CA VAL A 79 5.51 3.12 -0.83
C VAL A 79 6.37 4.02 0.05
N SER A 80 6.75 3.53 1.23
CA SER A 80 7.64 4.27 2.14
C SER A 80 9.02 4.52 1.51
N VAL A 81 9.54 3.56 0.72
CA VAL A 81 10.80 3.72 -0.03
C VAL A 81 10.73 4.87 -1.04
N MET A 82 9.53 5.15 -1.57
CA MET A 82 9.28 6.23 -2.52
C MET A 82 9.08 7.60 -1.86
N GLY A 83 9.16 7.68 -0.52
CA GLY A 83 8.89 8.92 0.22
C GLY A 83 7.40 9.23 0.34
N ILE A 84 6.54 8.21 0.22
CA ILE A 84 5.10 8.35 0.39
C ILE A 84 4.70 7.63 1.67
N GLU A 85 4.10 8.37 2.58
CA GLU A 85 3.41 7.80 3.73
C GLU A 85 1.94 7.59 3.37
N ALA A 86 1.48 6.34 3.45
CA ALA A 86 0.09 6.00 3.16
C ALA A 86 -0.49 5.08 4.22
N SER A 87 -1.74 5.35 4.61
CA SER A 87 -2.56 4.44 5.40
C SER A 87 -3.27 3.47 4.47
N LEU A 88 -3.10 2.18 4.75
CA LEU A 88 -3.78 1.10 4.05
C LEU A 88 -4.78 0.44 4.99
N LEU A 89 -6.05 0.46 4.61
CA LEU A 89 -7.13 -0.12 5.40
C LEU A 89 -7.89 -1.14 4.56
N LYS A 90 -7.95 -2.38 5.01
CA LYS A 90 -8.86 -3.38 4.45
C LYS A 90 -10.30 -2.95 4.73
N VAL A 91 -11.05 -2.61 3.69
CA VAL A 91 -12.45 -2.16 3.80
C VAL A 91 -13.45 -3.26 3.44
N PHE A 92 -13.01 -4.27 2.68
CA PHE A 92 -13.86 -5.40 2.30
C PHE A 92 -13.03 -6.67 2.13
N ALA A 93 -13.60 -7.82 2.49
CA ALA A 93 -13.06 -9.13 2.14
C ALA A 93 -14.19 -10.16 2.09
N GLN A 94 -14.29 -10.90 0.98
CA GLN A 94 -15.24 -11.99 0.82
C GLN A 94 -14.68 -13.02 -0.16
N GLY A 95 -14.57 -14.28 0.27
CA GLY A 95 -14.00 -15.34 -0.56
C GLY A 95 -12.61 -14.93 -1.06
N ALA A 96 -12.33 -15.07 -2.35
CA ALA A 96 -11.05 -14.68 -2.95
C ALA A 96 -10.88 -13.17 -3.18
N TYR A 97 -11.83 -12.32 -2.79
CA TYR A 97 -11.84 -10.90 -3.11
C TYR A 97 -11.53 -10.03 -1.89
N VAL A 98 -10.62 -9.07 -2.03
CA VAL A 98 -10.21 -8.13 -0.98
C VAL A 98 -10.17 -6.72 -1.55
N VAL A 99 -10.71 -5.75 -0.80
CA VAL A 99 -10.62 -4.32 -1.14
C VAL A 99 -9.83 -3.59 -0.07
N ILE A 100 -8.83 -2.84 -0.49
CA ILE A 100 -7.96 -2.04 0.38
C ILE A 100 -8.10 -0.57 0.00
N ARG A 101 -8.54 0.25 0.95
CA ARG A 101 -8.53 1.70 0.83
C ARG A 101 -7.12 2.20 1.10
N VAL A 102 -6.56 2.96 0.17
CA VAL A 102 -5.27 3.64 0.31
C VAL A 102 -5.54 5.13 0.51
N GLN A 103 -4.99 5.70 1.59
CA GLN A 103 -5.01 7.12 1.86
C GLN A 103 -3.58 7.62 1.99
N VAL A 104 -3.17 8.51 1.10
CA VAL A 104 -1.90 9.21 1.25
C VAL A 104 -2.00 10.18 2.43
N GLN A 105 -1.05 10.08 3.35
CA GLN A 105 -0.94 10.93 4.53
C GLN A 105 0.10 12.02 4.31
N GLU A 106 1.23 11.67 3.70
CA GLU A 106 2.32 12.61 3.45
C GLU A 106 3.09 12.19 2.19
N VAL A 107 3.63 13.19 1.47
CA VAL A 107 4.52 12.97 0.33
C VAL A 107 5.72 13.88 0.42
N ASP A 108 6.90 13.28 0.44
CA ASP A 108 8.15 14.00 0.20
C ASP A 108 8.31 14.26 -1.31
N LYS A 109 7.81 15.41 -1.75
CA LYS A 109 7.80 15.82 -3.16
C LYS A 109 9.21 15.82 -3.77
N LEU A 110 10.22 16.28 -3.00
CA LEU A 110 11.60 16.36 -3.49
C LEU A 110 12.21 14.98 -3.65
N LYS A 111 12.03 14.09 -2.67
CA LYS A 111 12.50 12.70 -2.77
C LYS A 111 11.80 11.94 -3.89
N LEU A 112 10.51 12.19 -4.08
CA LEU A 112 9.72 11.61 -5.17
C LEU A 112 10.22 12.08 -6.54
N LEU A 113 10.42 13.39 -6.72
CA LEU A 113 10.99 13.97 -7.95
C LEU A 113 12.41 13.49 -8.20
N HIS A 114 13.24 13.41 -7.16
CA HIS A 114 14.60 12.91 -7.24
C HIS A 114 14.64 11.46 -7.74
N LYS A 115 13.76 10.59 -7.23
CA LYS A 115 13.64 9.20 -7.70
C LYS A 115 13.07 9.10 -9.13
N ALA A 116 12.15 9.97 -9.50
CA ALA A 116 11.46 9.90 -10.79
C ALA A 116 12.23 10.55 -11.95
N LYS A 117 12.97 11.64 -11.69
CA LYS A 117 13.60 12.51 -12.69
C LYS A 117 15.08 12.82 -12.45
N GLY A 118 15.62 12.44 -11.29
CA GLY A 118 17.02 12.67 -10.92
C GLY A 118 17.26 13.95 -10.11
N ILE A 119 18.47 14.07 -9.59
CA ILE A 119 18.93 15.17 -8.71
C ILE A 119 18.77 16.52 -9.38
N GLU A 120 19.30 16.67 -10.60
CA GLU A 120 19.38 17.96 -11.28
C GLU A 120 18.00 18.57 -11.52
N PHE A 121 17.02 17.73 -11.88
CA PHE A 121 15.64 18.15 -12.06
C PHE A 121 15.02 18.57 -10.73
N ALA A 122 15.18 17.76 -9.67
CA ALA A 122 14.61 18.04 -8.36
C ALA A 122 15.14 19.37 -7.79
N SER A 123 16.45 19.61 -7.87
CA SER A 123 17.06 20.87 -7.44
C SER A 123 16.59 22.07 -8.25
N SER A 124 16.52 21.94 -9.59
CA SER A 124 16.00 23.01 -10.45
C SER A 124 14.53 23.32 -10.15
N PHE A 125 13.75 22.29 -9.83
CA PHE A 125 12.35 22.42 -9.47
C PHE A 125 12.14 23.10 -8.11
N GLU A 126 12.97 22.76 -7.12
CA GLU A 126 12.98 23.44 -5.83
C GLU A 126 13.27 24.95 -5.97
N VAL A 127 14.25 25.30 -6.79
CA VAL A 127 14.55 26.71 -7.11
C VAL A 127 13.33 27.40 -7.73
N LEU A 128 12.65 26.74 -8.68
CA LEU A 128 11.44 27.27 -9.30
C LEU A 128 10.32 27.51 -8.27
N LEU A 129 10.05 26.55 -7.38
CA LEU A 129 9.03 26.71 -6.33
C LEU A 129 9.34 27.88 -5.41
N ASN A 130 10.60 28.00 -4.98
CA ASN A 130 11.05 29.13 -4.16
C ASN A 130 10.94 30.47 -4.88
N SER A 131 11.17 30.51 -6.19
CA SER A 131 10.96 31.72 -6.99
C SER A 131 9.49 32.09 -7.11
N ILE A 132 8.60 31.12 -7.31
CA ILE A 132 7.14 31.35 -7.38
C ILE A 132 6.62 31.93 -6.07
N ASP A 133 7.08 31.40 -4.94
CA ASP A 133 6.72 31.89 -3.61
C ASP A 133 7.20 33.32 -3.38
N LYS A 134 8.48 33.61 -3.66
CA LYS A 134 9.07 34.95 -3.55
C LYS A 134 8.40 35.99 -4.45
N LEU A 135 7.82 35.57 -5.57
CA LEU A 135 7.09 36.46 -6.49
C LEU A 135 5.63 36.68 -6.06
N GLY A 136 5.19 36.10 -4.94
CA GLY A 136 3.80 36.20 -4.48
C GLY A 136 2.81 35.43 -5.36
N LEU A 137 3.29 34.43 -6.11
CA LEU A 137 2.48 33.64 -7.05
C LEU A 137 2.09 32.26 -6.47
N ALA A 138 2.31 32.05 -5.17
CA ALA A 138 1.99 30.80 -4.48
C ALA A 138 0.51 30.40 -4.67
N ASP A 139 -0.41 31.35 -4.50
CA ASP A 139 -1.87 31.12 -4.57
C ASP A 139 -2.40 30.92 -6.00
N THR A 140 -1.56 31.04 -7.03
CA THR A 140 -2.01 30.90 -8.43
C THR A 140 -1.18 29.86 -9.19
N ALA A 141 0.10 30.12 -9.37
CA ALA A 141 1.02 29.21 -10.04
C ALA A 141 1.39 28.05 -9.12
N GLY A 142 1.64 28.33 -7.83
CA GLY A 142 1.96 27.31 -6.83
C GLY A 142 0.84 26.28 -6.71
N GLU A 143 -0.41 26.72 -6.51
CA GLU A 143 -1.57 25.81 -6.40
C GLU A 143 -1.77 24.93 -7.64
N LYS A 144 -1.62 25.49 -8.85
CA LYS A 144 -1.72 24.73 -10.11
C LYS A 144 -0.63 23.67 -10.24
N ILE A 145 0.60 24.01 -9.83
CA ILE A 145 1.72 23.08 -9.83
C ILE A 145 1.48 21.98 -8.81
N ASP A 146 1.06 22.34 -7.60
CA ASP A 146 0.73 21.40 -6.54
C ASP A 146 -0.37 20.42 -6.96
N ARG A 147 -1.42 20.91 -7.62
CA ARG A 147 -2.48 20.06 -8.17
C ARG A 147 -1.93 19.06 -9.20
N LYS A 148 -1.11 19.51 -10.14
CA LYS A 148 -0.49 18.61 -11.14
C LYS A 148 0.42 17.57 -10.50
N ILE A 149 1.19 17.96 -9.48
CA ILE A 149 2.02 17.03 -8.72
C ILE A 149 1.14 16.00 -8.01
N LYS A 150 0.08 16.44 -7.34
CA LYS A 150 -0.91 15.57 -6.68
C LYS A 150 -1.51 14.57 -7.67
N ASP A 151 -2.02 15.02 -8.81
CA ASP A 151 -2.60 14.17 -9.85
C ASP A 151 -1.59 13.11 -10.33
N HIS A 152 -0.35 13.52 -10.63
CA HIS A 152 0.71 12.60 -11.06
C HIS A 152 1.15 11.63 -9.97
N ILE A 153 1.18 12.05 -8.71
CA ILE A 153 1.45 11.13 -7.60
C ILE A 153 0.34 10.08 -7.52
N GLN A 154 -0.92 10.50 -7.59
CA GLN A 154 -2.05 9.59 -7.49
C GLN A 154 -2.06 8.58 -8.64
N GLU A 155 -1.95 9.03 -9.89
CA GLU A 155 -1.86 8.15 -11.07
C GLU A 155 -0.64 7.22 -11.00
N GLY A 156 0.52 7.77 -10.63
CA GLY A 156 1.77 7.02 -10.50
C GLY A 156 1.65 5.94 -9.42
N MET A 157 1.05 6.26 -8.28
CA MET A 157 0.74 5.29 -7.23
C MET A 157 -0.21 4.22 -7.74
N MET A 158 -1.38 4.58 -8.28
CA MET A 158 -2.36 3.60 -8.75
C MET A 158 -1.73 2.60 -9.74
N LYS A 159 -0.98 3.11 -10.73
CA LYS A 159 -0.25 2.26 -11.68
C LYS A 159 0.78 1.38 -10.99
N LYS A 160 1.59 1.95 -10.09
CA LYS A 160 2.68 1.20 -9.47
C LYS A 160 2.21 0.15 -8.48
N PHE A 161 1.11 0.40 -7.80
CA PHE A 161 0.44 -0.60 -6.97
C PHE A 161 -0.12 -1.74 -7.83
N GLY A 162 -0.72 -1.45 -8.98
CA GLY A 162 -1.18 -2.47 -9.92
C GLY A 162 -0.05 -3.39 -10.43
N GLU A 163 1.17 -2.85 -10.61
CA GLU A 163 2.34 -3.61 -11.06
C GLU A 163 3.07 -4.36 -9.92
N VAL A 164 3.39 -3.66 -8.84
CA VAL A 164 4.29 -4.17 -7.78
C VAL A 164 3.58 -5.16 -6.85
N ILE A 165 2.27 -4.99 -6.62
CA ILE A 165 1.51 -5.88 -5.72
C ILE A 165 1.49 -7.31 -6.24
N PRO A 166 1.08 -7.57 -7.50
CA PRO A 166 1.10 -8.92 -8.04
C PRO A 166 2.51 -9.52 -8.04
N GLU A 167 3.54 -8.76 -8.43
CA GLU A 167 4.94 -9.23 -8.44
C GLU A 167 5.41 -9.67 -7.05
N LYS A 168 5.21 -8.83 -6.03
CA LYS A 168 5.66 -9.12 -4.65
C LYS A 168 4.88 -10.26 -3.99
N LEU A 169 3.62 -10.45 -4.34
CA LEU A 169 2.83 -11.57 -3.85
C LEU A 169 3.20 -12.87 -4.55
N ALA A 170 3.52 -12.81 -5.84
CA ALA A 170 3.98 -13.97 -6.61
C ALA A 170 5.30 -14.54 -6.04
N GLU A 171 6.22 -13.68 -5.57
CA GLU A 171 7.44 -14.10 -4.85
C GLU A 171 7.14 -15.00 -3.63
N ASN A 172 5.94 -14.89 -3.05
CA ASN A 172 5.48 -15.66 -1.89
C ASN A 172 4.52 -16.81 -2.27
N GLY A 173 4.41 -17.15 -3.56
CA GLY A 173 3.50 -18.17 -4.07
C GLY A 173 2.03 -17.76 -4.08
N VAL A 174 1.73 -16.46 -3.96
CA VAL A 174 0.36 -15.92 -4.00
C VAL A 174 0.13 -15.24 -5.34
N SER A 175 -0.78 -15.80 -6.15
CA SER A 175 -1.18 -15.21 -7.42
C SER A 175 -2.41 -14.33 -7.21
N VAL A 176 -2.32 -13.07 -7.63
CA VAL A 176 -3.41 -12.12 -7.56
C VAL A 176 -3.61 -11.37 -8.87
N ASP A 177 -4.85 -10.96 -9.09
CA ASP A 177 -5.20 -9.91 -10.05
C ASP A 177 -5.55 -8.64 -9.27
N CYS A 178 -5.01 -7.49 -9.70
CA CYS A 178 -5.06 -6.23 -8.96
C CYS A 178 -5.60 -5.12 -9.86
N HIS A 179 -6.75 -4.56 -9.50
CA HIS A 179 -7.41 -3.45 -10.19
C HIS A 179 -7.49 -2.24 -9.25
N VAL A 180 -7.27 -1.04 -9.78
CA VAL A 180 -7.24 0.21 -9.01
C VAL A 180 -8.25 1.21 -9.52
#